data_AF-A0A814FPW5-F1
#
_entry.id   AF-A0A814FPW5-F1
#
_cell.length_a   1.000
_cell.length_b   1.000
_cell.length_c   1.000
_cell.angle_alpha   90.00
_cell.angle_beta   90.00
_cell.angle_gamma   90.00
#
_symmetry.space_group_name_H-M   'P 1'
#
loop_
_entity.id
_entity.type
_entity.pdbx_description
1 polymer ?
#
loop_
_entity_poly.entity_id
_entity_poly.type
_entity_poly.pdbx_seq_one_letter_code
_entity_poly.pdbx_strand_id
1 'polypeptide(L)'
;MGIKEFFQCDSTKQINNDDNTLIALGYKPELKREFQYLSAFGQAWGSQGLAPSIAGSLIFALGSGGSVASVWTWIVGCFFLIPVALSLGELGSSMPTSGGVYYWVAKLTPITYRPLLCWFSAYMITLGYITG
;
A
#
# COMPACT_ATOMS: atom_id res chain seq x y z
N MET A 1 -3.89 32.56 -26.28
CA MET A 1 -5.32 32.48 -25.89
C MET A 1 -5.59 31.00 -25.60
N GLY A 2 -5.74 30.58 -24.32
CA GLY A 2 -6.00 29.15 -24.02
C GLY A 2 -5.32 28.51 -22.79
N ILE A 3 -4.98 29.24 -21.72
CA ILE A 3 -4.43 28.62 -20.48
C ILE A 3 -5.08 29.16 -19.20
N LYS A 4 -6.12 30.01 -19.32
CA LYS A 4 -6.83 30.57 -18.15
C LYS A 4 -8.22 29.95 -17.92
N GLU A 5 -8.72 29.13 -18.85
CA GLU A 5 -10.06 28.50 -18.73
C GLU A 5 -10.06 27.16 -18.00
N PHE A 6 -8.90 26.53 -17.75
CA PHE A 6 -8.83 25.30 -16.93
C PHE A 6 -8.89 25.56 -15.42
N PHE A 7 -9.02 26.81 -14.98
CA PHE A 7 -9.06 27.16 -13.56
C PHE A 7 -10.48 27.31 -12.99
N GLN A 8 -11.54 27.34 -13.82
CA GLN A 8 -12.85 27.87 -13.39
C GLN A 8 -14.05 26.89 -13.45
N CYS A 9 -13.85 25.58 -13.35
CA CYS A 9 -14.96 24.66 -13.05
C CYS A 9 -14.50 23.47 -12.19
N ASP A 10 -14.51 23.64 -10.87
CA ASP A 10 -15.15 22.70 -9.93
C ASP A 10 -15.20 23.35 -8.52
N SER A 11 -15.98 24.44 -8.40
CA SER A 11 -16.03 25.29 -7.20
C SER A 11 -16.85 24.72 -6.04
N THR A 12 -17.01 23.40 -5.95
CA THR A 12 -17.68 22.71 -4.83
C THR A 12 -16.99 21.40 -4.43
N LYS A 13 -15.68 21.26 -4.64
CA LYS A 13 -14.92 20.18 -3.99
C LYS A 13 -14.56 20.58 -2.57
N GLN A 14 -15.16 19.89 -1.59
CA GLN A 14 -14.73 19.91 -0.19
C GLN A 14 -13.21 19.70 -0.17
N ILE A 15 -12.45 20.72 0.20
CA ILE A 15 -10.99 20.63 0.34
C ILE A 15 -10.72 19.64 1.47
N ASN A 16 -10.38 18.41 1.11
CA ASN A 16 -10.06 17.38 2.08
C ASN A 16 -8.63 17.61 2.59
N ASN A 17 -8.33 17.22 3.83
CA ASN A 17 -6.98 17.39 4.39
C ASN A 17 -5.92 16.72 3.49
N ASP A 18 -6.28 15.60 2.85
CA ASP A 18 -5.43 14.88 1.90
C ASP A 18 -5.15 15.68 0.60
N ASP A 19 -6.11 16.45 0.09
CA ASP A 19 -5.91 17.29 -1.09
C ASP A 19 -4.91 18.42 -0.77
N ASN A 20 -4.95 18.94 0.45
CA ASN A 20 -4.00 19.94 0.92
C ASN A 20 -2.58 19.35 1.04
N THR A 21 -2.45 18.08 1.45
CA THR A 21 -1.15 17.37 1.45
C THR A 21 -0.62 17.09 0.04
N LEU A 22 -1.49 16.78 -0.92
CA LEU A 22 -1.09 16.59 -2.33
C LEU A 22 -0.61 17.89 -2.97
N ILE A 23 -1.31 19.00 -2.70
CA ILE A 23 -0.91 20.33 -3.13
C ILE A 23 0.43 20.72 -2.49
N ALA A 24 0.66 20.40 -1.21
CA ALA A 24 1.94 20.60 -0.53
C ALA A 24 3.08 19.74 -1.11
N LEU A 25 2.76 18.60 -1.72
CA LEU A 25 3.72 17.75 -2.45
C LEU A 25 3.93 18.20 -3.90
N GLY A 26 3.26 19.25 -4.36
CA GLY A 26 3.37 19.81 -5.71
C GLY A 26 2.55 19.08 -6.77
N TYR A 27 1.64 18.19 -6.38
CA TYR A 27 0.77 17.46 -7.28
C TYR A 27 -0.62 18.09 -7.33
N LYS A 28 -1.13 18.36 -8.54
CA LYS A 28 -2.53 18.73 -8.75
C LYS A 28 -3.38 17.47 -8.50
N PRO A 29 -4.37 17.49 -7.59
CA PRO A 29 -5.22 16.33 -7.32
C PRO A 29 -6.17 16.10 -8.49
N GLU A 30 -5.74 15.28 -9.47
CA GLU A 30 -6.53 14.98 -10.68
C GLU A 30 -7.35 13.69 -10.55
N LEU A 31 -7.03 12.81 -9.58
CA LEU A 31 -7.80 11.60 -9.33
C LEU A 31 -9.04 11.89 -8.48
N LYS A 32 -10.19 11.38 -8.93
CA LYS A 32 -11.43 11.36 -8.15
C LYS A 32 -11.40 10.16 -7.20
N ARG A 33 -11.44 10.41 -5.89
CA ARG A 33 -11.33 9.36 -4.86
C ARG A 33 -12.70 8.72 -4.63
N GLU A 34 -13.00 7.69 -5.42
CA GLU A 34 -14.27 6.94 -5.36
C GLU A 34 -14.18 5.69 -4.48
N PHE A 35 -12.99 5.28 -4.04
CA PHE A 35 -12.82 4.09 -3.20
C PHE A 35 -13.18 4.38 -1.75
N GLN A 36 -14.26 3.75 -1.29
CA GLN A 36 -14.65 3.73 0.11
C GLN A 36 -13.68 2.87 0.93
N TYR A 37 -13.52 3.17 2.21
CA TYR A 37 -12.60 2.45 3.12
C TYR A 37 -12.83 0.94 3.15
N LEU A 38 -14.09 0.49 3.10
CA LEU A 38 -14.43 -0.94 3.04
C LEU A 38 -14.01 -1.60 1.72
N SER A 39 -14.15 -0.89 0.59
CA SER A 39 -13.73 -1.39 -0.72
C SER A 39 -12.21 -1.53 -0.81
N ALA A 40 -11.47 -0.55 -0.27
CA ALA A 40 -10.01 -0.60 -0.19
C ALA A 40 -9.52 -1.73 0.74
N PHE A 41 -10.18 -1.91 1.89
CA PHE A 41 -9.90 -3.03 2.79
C PHE A 41 -10.18 -4.39 2.14
N GLY A 42 -11.32 -4.52 1.45
CA GLY A 42 -11.69 -5.75 0.74
C GLY A 42 -10.70 -6.11 -0.37
N GLN A 43 -10.22 -5.12 -1.13
CA GLN A 43 -9.19 -5.33 -2.15
C GLN A 43 -7.86 -5.81 -1.54
N ALA A 44 -7.43 -5.20 -0.42
CA ALA A 44 -6.22 -5.62 0.27
C ALA A 44 -6.34 -7.06 0.78
N TRP A 45 -7.43 -7.38 1.49
CA TRP A 45 -7.69 -8.73 2.02
C TRP A 45 -7.79 -9.78 0.92
N GLY A 46 -8.44 -9.45 -0.19
CA GLY A 46 -8.55 -10.32 -1.37
C GLY A 46 -7.19 -10.60 -2.01
N SER A 47 -6.34 -9.57 -2.16
CA SER A 47 -5.01 -9.73 -2.77
C SER A 47 -4.06 -10.63 -1.97
N GLN A 48 -4.23 -10.71 -0.65
CA GLN A 48 -3.36 -11.50 0.23
C GLN A 48 -3.68 -13.00 0.22
N GLY A 49 -4.83 -13.44 -0.33
CA GLY A 49 -5.15 -14.86 -0.42
C GLY A 49 -5.09 -15.58 0.94
N LEU A 50 -5.60 -14.96 2.01
CA LEU A 50 -5.48 -15.51 3.36
C LEU A 50 -6.22 -16.85 3.52
N ALA A 51 -7.35 -17.04 2.85
CA ALA A 51 -8.12 -18.29 2.91
C ALA A 51 -7.34 -19.53 2.40
N PRO A 52 -6.78 -19.53 1.17
CA PRO A 52 -5.94 -20.66 0.72
C PRO A 52 -4.65 -20.78 1.51
N SER A 53 -4.08 -19.65 1.98
CA SER A 53 -2.87 -19.66 2.82
C SER A 53 -3.09 -20.40 4.14
N ILE A 54 -4.21 -20.16 4.82
CA ILE A 54 -4.58 -20.85 6.07
C ILE A 54 -4.86 -22.34 5.81
N ALA A 55 -5.57 -22.66 4.73
CA ALA A 55 -5.85 -24.05 4.37
C ALA A 55 -4.56 -24.85 4.12
N GLY A 56 -3.59 -24.28 3.40
CA GLY A 56 -2.29 -24.92 3.15
C GLY A 56 -1.43 -25.05 4.41
N SER A 57 -1.38 -24.01 5.25
CA SER A 57 -0.57 -24.02 6.47
C SER A 57 -1.11 -24.95 7.55
N LEU A 58 -2.42 -25.20 7.60
CA LEU A 58 -3.02 -26.17 8.51
C LEU A 58 -2.53 -27.61 8.26
N ILE A 59 -2.35 -28.01 6.99
CA ILE A 59 -1.87 -29.35 6.63
C ILE A 59 -0.47 -29.59 7.19
N PHE A 60 0.44 -28.62 7.02
CA PHE A 60 1.80 -28.70 7.54
C PHE A 60 1.85 -28.65 9.07
N ALA A 61 1.10 -27.72 9.68
CA ALA A 61 1.16 -27.50 11.11
C ALA A 61 0.54 -28.67 11.91
N LEU A 62 -0.56 -29.27 11.42
CA LEU A 62 -1.14 -30.47 12.02
C LEU A 62 -0.21 -31.69 11.88
N GLY A 63 0.48 -31.83 10.76
CA GLY A 63 1.37 -32.96 10.49
C GLY A 63 2.66 -32.99 11.31
N SER A 64 3.13 -31.84 11.82
CA SER A 64 4.46 -31.71 12.44
C SER A 64 4.47 -31.16 13.87
N GLY A 65 3.46 -30.42 14.30
CA GLY A 65 3.41 -29.79 15.64
C GLY A 65 2.04 -29.82 16.33
N GLY A 66 1.05 -30.48 15.73
CA GLY A 66 -0.32 -30.52 16.25
C GLY A 66 -1.01 -29.15 16.27
N SER A 67 -2.20 -29.09 16.89
CA SER A 67 -2.99 -27.85 16.96
C SER A 67 -2.33 -26.73 17.76
N VAL A 68 -1.49 -27.07 18.73
CA VAL A 68 -0.80 -26.10 19.61
C VAL A 68 0.24 -25.28 18.84
N ALA A 69 1.03 -25.92 17.97
CA ALA A 69 2.02 -25.23 17.16
C ALA A 69 1.36 -24.25 16.18
N SER A 70 0.23 -24.61 15.58
CA SER A 70 -0.53 -23.74 14.67
C SER A 70 -0.97 -22.44 15.35
N VAL A 71 -1.55 -22.54 16.55
CA VAL A 71 -2.10 -21.39 17.29
C VAL A 71 -0.98 -20.44 17.70
N TRP A 72 0.11 -20.96 18.27
CA TRP A 72 1.23 -20.14 18.72
C TRP A 72 2.00 -19.49 17.57
N THR A 73 2.21 -20.21 16.46
CA THR A 73 2.86 -19.62 15.27
C THR A 73 2.05 -18.44 14.73
N TRP A 74 0.71 -18.54 14.74
CA TRP A 74 -0.16 -17.47 14.28
C TRP A 74 -0.12 -16.25 15.19
N ILE A 75 -0.23 -16.45 16.50
CA ILE A 75 -0.19 -15.36 17.50
C ILE A 75 1.16 -14.63 17.46
N VAL A 76 2.25 -15.39 17.44
CA VAL A 76 3.61 -14.83 17.37
C VAL A 76 3.80 -14.11 16.04
N GLY A 77 3.37 -14.70 14.92
CA GLY A 77 3.41 -14.07 13.60
C GLY A 77 2.67 -12.73 13.56
N CYS A 78 1.45 -12.67 14.09
CA CYS A 78 0.69 -11.42 14.19
C CYS A 78 1.43 -10.36 15.00
N PHE A 79 2.03 -10.74 16.14
CA PHE A 79 2.77 -9.80 16.98
C PHE A 79 3.96 -9.15 16.24
N PHE A 80 4.69 -9.91 15.42
CA PHE A 80 5.80 -9.37 14.63
C PHE A 80 5.33 -8.57 13.39
N LEU A 81 4.15 -8.87 12.85
CA LEU A 81 3.62 -8.18 11.66
C LEU A 81 2.94 -6.84 11.97
N ILE A 82 2.35 -6.68 13.16
CA ILE A 82 1.71 -5.42 13.59
C ILE A 82 2.64 -4.19 13.46
N PRO A 83 3.87 -4.18 13.99
CA PRO A 83 4.75 -3.00 13.86
C PRO A 83 5.11 -2.68 12.41
N VAL A 84 5.26 -3.70 11.57
CA VAL A 84 5.51 -3.51 10.13
C VAL A 84 4.30 -2.84 9.47
N ALA A 85 3.09 -3.34 9.74
CA ALA A 85 1.86 -2.76 9.22
C ALA A 85 1.63 -1.32 9.71
N LEU A 86 1.93 -1.02 10.98
CA LEU A 86 1.84 0.34 11.54
C LEU A 86 2.81 1.30 10.85
N SER A 87 4.06 0.91 10.67
CA SER A 87 5.05 1.75 9.96
C SER A 87 4.64 2.04 8.51
N LEU A 88 4.03 1.08 7.83
CA LEU A 88 3.52 1.25 6.48
C LEU A 88 2.29 2.17 6.45
N GLY A 89 1.45 2.09 7.49
CA GLY A 89 0.31 2.98 7.70
C GLY A 89 0.74 4.45 7.90
N GLU A 90 1.79 4.70 8.69
CA GLU A 90 2.36 6.05 8.87
C GLU A 90 2.89 6.62 7.55
N LEU A 91 3.57 5.80 6.75
CA LEU A 91 4.04 6.19 5.41
C LEU A 91 2.88 6.45 4.43
N GLY A 92 1.84 5.62 4.47
CA GLY A 92 0.63 5.79 3.65
C GLY A 92 -0.18 7.02 4.02
N SER A 93 -0.23 7.38 5.30
CA SER A 93 -0.95 8.57 5.77
C SER A 93 -0.19 9.87 5.48
N SER A 94 1.14 9.85 5.55
CA SER A 94 1.97 11.04 5.28
C SER A 94 2.10 11.35 3.78
N MET A 95 1.95 10.34 2.93
CA MET A 95 2.09 10.47 1.47
C MET A 95 0.97 9.71 0.75
N PRO A 96 -0.28 10.21 0.78
CA PRO A 96 -1.43 9.59 0.12
C PRO A 96 -1.38 9.81 -1.40
N THR A 97 -0.38 9.23 -2.06
CA THR A 97 -0.18 9.33 -3.52
C THR A 97 -0.53 8.01 -4.19
N SER A 98 -1.01 8.07 -5.43
CA SER A 98 -1.30 6.88 -6.26
C SER A 98 -0.05 6.06 -6.63
N GLY A 99 1.16 6.55 -6.30
CA GLY A 99 2.44 5.92 -6.63
C GLY A 99 2.95 4.87 -5.62
N GLY A 100 2.25 4.66 -4.51
CA GLY A 100 2.54 3.59 -3.53
C GLY A 100 4.02 3.46 -3.16
N VAL A 101 4.53 2.22 -3.16
CA VAL A 101 5.90 1.88 -2.73
C VAL A 101 6.97 2.58 -3.58
N TYR A 102 6.73 2.78 -4.87
CA TYR A 102 7.66 3.50 -5.76
C TYR A 102 7.86 4.94 -5.30
N TYR A 103 6.78 5.61 -4.91
CA TYR A 103 6.84 6.98 -4.41
C TYR A 103 7.57 7.08 -3.08
N TRP A 104 7.34 6.14 -2.16
CA TRP A 104 8.04 6.08 -0.88
C TRP A 104 9.55 5.86 -1.08
N VAL A 105 9.94 4.94 -1.95
CA VAL A 105 11.35 4.69 -2.29
C VAL A 105 11.98 5.93 -2.93
N ALA A 106 11.28 6.63 -3.83
CA ALA A 106 11.78 7.86 -4.44
C ALA A 106 12.02 8.98 -3.41
N LYS A 107 11.16 9.09 -2.38
CA LYS A 107 11.28 10.10 -1.32
C LYS A 107 12.38 9.79 -0.32
N LEU A 108 12.54 8.52 0.07
CA LEU A 108 13.51 8.06 1.07
C LEU A 108 14.94 7.93 0.54
N THR A 109 15.13 7.94 -0.78
CA THR A 109 16.45 7.74 -1.39
C THR A 109 17.09 9.05 -1.88
N PRO A 110 18.44 9.17 -1.80
CA PRO A 110 19.18 10.32 -2.30
C PRO A 110 19.12 10.40 -3.84
N ILE A 111 19.17 11.62 -4.38
CA ILE A 111 18.88 11.94 -5.80
C ILE A 111 19.65 11.07 -6.80
N THR A 112 20.87 10.68 -6.47
CA THR A 112 21.77 9.90 -7.34
C THR A 112 21.30 8.47 -7.57
N TYR A 113 20.65 7.83 -6.59
CA TYR A 113 20.26 6.41 -6.65
C TYR A 113 18.75 6.20 -6.80
N ARG A 114 17.95 7.27 -6.78
CA ARG A 114 16.49 7.22 -6.94
C ARG A 114 16.01 6.33 -8.09
N PRO A 115 16.42 6.52 -9.35
CA PRO A 115 15.87 5.73 -10.46
C PRO A 115 16.23 4.25 -10.36
N LEU A 116 17.42 3.91 -9.86
CA LEU A 116 17.85 2.51 -9.71
C LEU A 116 17.10 1.79 -8.59
N LEU A 117 16.98 2.42 -7.42
CA LEU A 117 16.29 1.82 -6.27
C LEU A 117 14.78 1.71 -6.50
N CYS A 118 14.19 2.71 -7.16
CA CYS A 118 12.81 2.66 -7.59
C CYS A 118 12.56 1.54 -8.61
N TRP A 119 13.42 1.42 -9.63
CA TRP A 119 13.34 0.32 -10.61
C TRP A 119 13.48 -1.04 -9.94
N PHE A 120 14.45 -1.20 -9.04
CA PHE A 120 14.66 -2.45 -8.29
C PHE A 120 13.43 -2.80 -7.44
N SER A 121 12.86 -1.85 -6.70
CA SER A 121 11.66 -2.10 -5.89
C SER A 121 10.46 -2.53 -6.73
N ALA A 122 10.24 -1.91 -7.89
CA ALA A 122 9.18 -2.27 -8.81
C ALA A 122 9.42 -3.65 -9.44
N TYR A 123 10.68 -3.94 -9.78
CA TYR A 123 11.09 -5.21 -10.35
C TYR A 123 10.86 -6.38 -9.37
N MET A 124 11.23 -6.21 -8.11
CA MET A 124 11.01 -7.24 -7.07
C MET A 124 9.52 -7.52 -6.84
N ILE A 125 8.67 -6.48 -6.83
CA ILE A 125 7.21 -6.66 -6.73
C ILE A 125 6.67 -7.43 -7.94
N THR A 126 7.15 -7.06 -9.14
CA THR A 126 6.73 -7.72 -10.40
C THR A 126 7.14 -9.18 -10.44
N LEU A 127 8.38 -9.49 -10.02
CA LEU A 127 8.85 -10.86 -9.91
C LEU A 127 8.01 -11.68 -8.93
N GLY A 128 7.61 -11.09 -7.80
CA GLY A 128 6.71 -11.75 -6.85
C GLY A 128 5.39 -12.17 -7.49
N TYR A 129 4.79 -11.30 -8.31
CA TYR A 129 3.55 -11.63 -9.02
C TYR A 129 3.73 -12.67 -10.14
N ILE A 130 4.88 -12.69 -10.81
CA ILE A 130 5.15 -13.64 -11.90
C ILE A 130 5.51 -15.02 -11.35
N THR A 131 6.18 -15.09 -10.20
CA THR A 131 6.75 -16.34 -9.68
C THR A 131 5.69 -17.25 -9.06
N GLY A 132 4.57 -16.70 -8.58
CA GLY A 132 3.43 -17.47 -8.07
C GLY A 132 3.60 -17.92 -6.62
#